data_AF-A0A526YFF0-F1
#
_entry.id   AF-A0A526YFF0-F1
#
_cell.length_a   1.000
_cell.length_b   1.000
_cell.length_c   1.000
_cell.angle_alpha   90.00
_cell.angle_beta   90.00
_cell.angle_gamma   90.00
#
_symmetry.space_group_name_H-M   'P 1'
#
loop_
_entity.id
_entity.type
_entity.pdbx_description
1 polymer ?
#
loop_
_entity_poly.entity_id
_entity_poly.type
_entity_poly.pdbx_seq_one_letter_code
_entity_poly.pdbx_strand_id
1 'polypeptide(L)'
;MQRPIPLRVRLLGELQLVGADGKALALPASRKTRALLGYLIATGQVHRRERLCDLFWDGPDDPRAELRWSLSKIRALLGDGSRARLVADRERVGIELGDALVDHAVVRSLAASSVAAATTE
;
A
#
# COMPACT_ATOMS: atom_id res chain seq x y z
N MET A 1 -7.67 -7.62 -27.96
CA MET A 1 -7.75 -6.65 -26.84
C MET A 1 -7.20 -7.31 -25.60
N GLN A 2 -5.97 -6.95 -25.19
CA GLN A 2 -5.32 -7.55 -24.03
C GLN A 2 -5.95 -6.97 -22.76
N ARG A 3 -6.52 -7.82 -21.91
CA ARG A 3 -7.11 -7.38 -20.64
C ARG A 3 -5.98 -6.80 -19.79
N PRO A 4 -5.99 -5.51 -19.43
CA PRO A 4 -4.91 -4.94 -18.63
C PRO A 4 -4.83 -5.72 -17.32
N ILE A 5 -3.64 -6.21 -17.01
CA ILE A 5 -3.39 -6.95 -15.78
C ILE A 5 -3.44 -5.94 -14.63
N PRO A 6 -4.15 -6.22 -13.52
CA PRO A 6 -4.19 -5.30 -12.39
C PRO A 6 -2.82 -5.17 -11.72
N LEU A 7 -2.58 -4.03 -11.05
CA LEU A 7 -1.41 -3.83 -10.20
C LEU A 7 -1.27 -5.00 -9.22
N ARG A 8 -0.10 -5.63 -9.14
CA ARG A 8 0.18 -6.65 -8.12
C ARG A 8 1.07 -6.08 -7.04
N VAL A 9 0.70 -6.31 -5.79
CA VAL A 9 1.44 -5.89 -4.61
C VAL A 9 1.86 -7.12 -3.82
N ARG A 10 3.16 -7.24 -3.57
CA ARG A 10 3.73 -8.26 -2.70
C ARG A 10 4.12 -7.61 -1.38
N LEU A 11 3.52 -8.08 -0.30
CA LEU A 11 3.79 -7.66 1.08
C LEU A 11 4.38 -8.81 1.92
N LEU A 12 4.23 -10.06 1.46
CA LEU A 12 4.80 -11.22 2.12
C LEU A 12 6.26 -11.40 1.67
N GLY A 13 7.15 -10.74 2.39
CA GLY A 13 8.58 -10.65 2.06
C GLY A 13 8.97 -9.20 1.78
N GLU A 14 9.86 -8.98 0.81
CA GLU A 14 10.19 -7.63 0.39
C GLU A 14 9.01 -6.98 -0.35
N LEU A 15 8.72 -5.72 -0.01
CA LEU A 15 7.70 -4.93 -0.70
C LEU A 15 8.03 -4.85 -2.19
N GLN A 16 7.10 -5.27 -3.05
CA GLN A 16 7.22 -5.15 -4.50
C GLN A 16 5.89 -4.75 -5.12
N LEU A 17 5.94 -3.85 -6.10
CA LEU A 17 4.80 -3.45 -6.93
C LEU A 17 5.11 -3.84 -8.38
N VAL A 18 4.16 -4.50 -9.05
CA VAL A 18 4.28 -4.92 -10.44
C VAL A 18 3.12 -4.31 -11.23
N GLY A 19 3.45 -3.50 -12.24
CA GLY A 19 2.50 -2.79 -13.08
C GLY A 19 1.72 -3.70 -14.02
N ALA A 20 0.77 -3.10 -14.75
CA ALA A 20 -0.08 -3.80 -15.71
C ALA A 20 0.71 -4.40 -16.90
N ASP A 21 1.89 -3.86 -17.18
CA ASP A 21 2.84 -4.34 -18.17
C ASP A 21 3.70 -5.52 -17.66
N GLY A 22 3.49 -5.97 -16.42
CA GLY A 22 4.24 -7.04 -15.78
C GLY A 22 5.63 -6.62 -15.29
N LYS A 23 6.01 -5.34 -15.40
CA LYS A 23 7.31 -4.85 -14.93
C LYS A 23 7.24 -4.39 -13.48
N ALA A 24 8.34 -4.56 -12.77
CA ALA A 24 8.48 -4.05 -11.41
C ALA A 24 8.50 -2.51 -11.43
N LEU A 25 7.69 -1.89 -10.58
CA LEU A 25 7.70 -0.44 -10.38
C LEU A 25 8.82 -0.08 -9.40
N ALA A 26 9.59 0.95 -9.75
CA ALA A 26 10.67 1.45 -8.91
C ALA A 26 10.10 2.07 -7.62
N LEU A 27 10.39 1.46 -6.47
CA LEU A 27 9.91 1.96 -5.19
C LEU A 27 10.68 3.21 -4.76
N PRO A 28 10.07 4.08 -3.92
CA PRO A 28 10.76 5.25 -3.39
C PRO A 28 11.99 4.82 -2.58
N ALA A 29 13.12 5.53 -2.77
CA ALA A 29 14.37 5.21 -2.08
C ALA A 29 14.22 5.26 -0.54
N SER A 30 13.44 6.21 -0.03
CA SER A 30 13.18 6.37 1.40
C SER A 30 12.50 5.14 2.01
N ARG A 31 13.13 4.57 3.04
CA ARG A 31 12.57 3.47 3.83
C ARG A 31 11.24 3.85 4.47
N LYS A 32 11.11 5.08 5.00
CA LYS A 32 9.85 5.56 5.61
C LYS A 32 8.72 5.66 4.58
N THR A 33 9.01 6.16 3.37
CA THR A 33 7.99 6.22 2.30
C THR A 33 7.54 4.82 1.87
N ARG A 34 8.46 3.84 1.78
CA ARG A 34 8.11 2.44 1.52
C ARG A 34 7.27 1.83 2.64
N ALA A 35 7.64 2.09 3.91
CA ALA A 35 6.88 1.62 5.07
C ALA A 35 5.45 2.20 5.10
N LEU A 36 5.31 3.51 4.84
CA LEU A 36 4.00 4.17 4.71
C LEU A 36 3.16 3.53 3.59
N LEU A 37 3.74 3.34 2.40
CA LEU A 37 3.06 2.70 1.27
C LEU A 37 2.57 1.29 1.64
N GLY A 38 3.46 0.45 2.18
CA GLY A 38 3.14 -0.90 2.60
C GLY A 38 2.04 -0.92 3.66
N TYR A 39 2.11 -0.04 4.65
CA TYR A 39 1.10 0.06 5.72
C TYR A 39 -0.28 0.48 5.21
N LEU A 40 -0.35 1.48 4.33
CA LEU A 40 -1.62 1.92 3.74
C LEU A 40 -2.25 0.81 2.89
N ILE A 41 -1.44 0.07 2.10
CA ILE A 41 -1.93 -1.06 1.30
C ILE A 41 -2.36 -2.23 2.19
N ALA A 42 -1.55 -2.58 3.19
CA ALA A 42 -1.80 -3.71 4.08
C ALA A 42 -3.08 -3.52 4.91
N THR A 43 -3.33 -2.30 5.37
CA THR A 43 -4.55 -1.99 6.14
C THR A 43 -5.76 -1.82 5.23
N GLY A 44 -5.59 -1.27 4.02
CA GLY A 44 -6.70 -0.91 3.14
C GLY A 44 -7.65 0.11 3.76
N GLN A 45 -7.23 0.80 4.82
CA GLN A 45 -8.05 1.76 5.58
C GLN A 45 -7.58 3.20 5.34
N VAL A 46 -8.47 4.14 5.64
CA VAL A 46 -8.16 5.57 5.70
C VAL A 46 -7.68 5.92 7.10
N HIS A 47 -6.50 6.51 7.21
CA HIS A 47 -5.85 6.89 8.47
C HIS A 47 -5.77 8.40 8.63
N ARG A 48 -5.80 8.88 9.87
CA ARG A 48 -5.50 10.29 10.18
C ARG A 48 -4.03 10.57 9.92
N ARG A 49 -3.73 11.74 9.34
CA ARG A 49 -2.36 12.20 9.06
C ARG A 49 -1.51 12.28 10.33
N GLU A 50 -2.09 12.77 11.41
CA GLU A 50 -1.43 12.86 12.72
C GLU A 50 -0.97 11.49 13.22
N ARG A 51 -1.84 10.47 13.18
CA ARG A 51 -1.46 9.10 13.56
C ARG A 51 -0.36 8.52 12.67
N LEU A 52 -0.32 8.87 11.38
CA LEU A 52 0.74 8.44 10.48
C LEU A 52 2.06 9.16 10.79
N CYS A 53 2.00 10.45 11.15
CA CYS A 53 3.15 11.18 11.65
C CYS A 53 3.74 10.47 12.87
N ASP A 54 2.94 10.26 13.91
CA ASP A 54 3.38 9.64 15.17
C ASP A 54 3.96 8.23 14.96
N LEU A 55 3.41 7.46 14.01
CA LEU A 55 3.84 6.08 13.76
C LEU A 55 5.19 5.97 13.02
N PHE A 56 5.49 6.89 12.10
CA PHE A 56 6.64 6.76 11.18
C PHE A 56 7.72 7.83 11.39
N TRP A 57 7.37 8.92 12.06
CA TRP A 57 8.22 10.09 12.26
C TRP A 57 8.13 10.54 13.71
N ASP A 58 9.13 10.13 14.49
CA ASP A 58 9.41 10.70 15.81
C ASP A 58 10.67 11.57 15.70
N GLY A 59 10.67 12.74 16.34
CA GLY A 59 11.80 13.67 16.34
C GLY A 59 11.44 15.16 16.16
N PRO A 60 12.46 16.04 16.15
CA PRO A 60 12.30 17.50 16.12
C PRO A 60 11.97 18.07 14.72
N ASP A 61 12.03 17.24 13.68
CA ASP A 61 11.71 17.63 12.31
C ASP A 61 10.21 17.97 12.15
N ASP A 62 9.76 18.31 10.94
CA ASP A 62 8.32 18.50 10.64
C ASP A 62 7.70 17.23 10.01
N PRO A 63 7.13 16.30 10.82
CA PRO A 63 6.45 15.10 10.32
C PRO A 63 5.39 15.37 9.27
N ARG A 64 4.69 16.51 9.34
CA ARG A 64 3.63 16.83 8.38
C ARG A 64 4.22 17.18 7.01
N ALA A 65 5.37 17.85 6.99
CA ALA A 65 6.12 18.10 5.77
C ALA A 65 6.69 16.80 5.18
N GLU A 66 7.29 15.94 6.00
CA GLU A 66 7.80 14.65 5.54
C GLU A 66 6.69 13.75 5.00
N LEU A 67 5.57 13.64 5.72
CA LEU A 67 4.39 12.91 5.27
C LEU A 67 3.93 13.45 3.92
N ARG A 68 3.76 14.77 3.78
CA ARG A 68 3.35 15.40 2.51
C ARG A 68 4.32 15.05 1.36
N TRP A 69 5.62 15.05 1.60
CA TRP A 69 6.60 14.65 0.60
C TRP A 69 6.49 13.17 0.23
N SER A 70 6.37 12.27 1.21
CA SER A 70 6.17 10.83 0.99
C SER A 70 4.89 10.56 0.18
N LEU A 71 3.79 11.27 0.48
CA LEU A 71 2.54 11.16 -0.27
C LEU A 71 2.67 11.61 -1.72
N SER A 72 3.44 12.66 -2.02
CA SER A 72 3.71 13.07 -3.39
C SER A 72 4.46 11.99 -4.17
N LYS A 73 5.44 11.32 -3.55
CA LYS A 73 6.17 10.20 -4.18
C LYS A 73 5.27 8.99 -4.41
N ILE A 74 4.40 8.66 -3.45
CA ILE A 74 3.43 7.57 -3.58
C ILE A 74 2.42 7.88 -4.68
N ARG A 75 1.91 9.12 -4.77
CA ARG A 75 0.97 9.53 -5.81
C ARG A 75 1.57 9.39 -7.21
N ALA A 76 2.82 9.80 -7.39
CA ALA A 76 3.52 9.64 -8.67
C ALA A 76 3.68 8.15 -9.04
N LEU A 77 4.05 7.31 -8.07
CA LEU A 77 4.21 5.86 -8.29
C LEU A 77 2.92 5.15 -8.72
N LEU A 78 1.77 5.54 -8.16
CA LEU A 78 0.48 4.93 -8.46
C LEU A 78 -0.23 5.53 -9.69
N GLY A 79 0.20 6.71 -10.15
CA GLY A 79 -0.47 7.46 -11.21
C GLY A 79 -0.37 6.85 -12.62
N ASP A 80 0.57 5.93 -12.85
CA ASP A 80 0.81 5.35 -14.16
C ASP A 80 -0.04 4.09 -14.39
N GLY A 81 -1.18 4.25 -15.07
CA GLY A 81 -1.95 3.15 -15.66
C GLY A 81 -2.65 2.19 -14.68
N SER A 82 -2.55 2.43 -13.37
CA SER A 82 -3.20 1.64 -12.33
C SER A 82 -4.55 2.24 -11.94
N ARG A 83 -5.52 1.39 -11.57
CA ARG A 83 -6.75 1.84 -10.90
C ARG A 83 -6.53 2.14 -9.41
N ALA A 84 -5.41 1.67 -8.85
CA ALA A 84 -5.05 1.99 -7.48
C ALA A 84 -4.64 3.46 -7.37
N ARG A 85 -5.16 4.19 -6.39
CA ARG A 85 -4.86 5.62 -6.24
C ARG A 85 -4.76 6.05 -4.78
N LEU A 86 -3.87 7.01 -4.55
CA LEU A 86 -3.76 7.68 -3.27
C LEU A 86 -4.93 8.66 -3.08
N VAL A 87 -5.75 8.39 -2.08
CA VAL A 87 -6.80 9.31 -1.62
C VAL A 87 -6.31 10.04 -0.39
N ALA A 88 -6.23 11.36 -0.46
CA ALA A 88 -5.73 12.16 0.64
C ALA A 88 -6.36 13.54 0.64
N ASP A 89 -6.79 13.97 1.82
CA ASP A 89 -7.21 15.33 2.11
C ASP A 89 -6.30 15.96 3.18
N ARG A 90 -6.77 17.05 3.79
CA ARG A 90 -6.02 17.79 4.81
C ARG A 90 -5.84 17.00 6.12
N GLU A 91 -6.68 16.02 6.40
CA GLU A 91 -6.72 15.28 7.68
C GLU A 91 -6.47 13.79 7.52
N ARG A 92 -6.80 13.21 6.37
CA ARG A 92 -6.91 11.78 6.15
C ARG A 92 -6.18 11.32 4.89
N VAL A 93 -5.70 10.09 4.93
CA VAL A 93 -4.94 9.44 3.85
C VAL A 93 -5.29 7.96 3.79
N GLY A 94 -5.52 7.45 2.58
CA GLY A 94 -5.66 6.03 2.29
C GLY A 94 -5.20 5.70 0.87
N ILE A 95 -5.23 4.42 0.54
CA ILE A 95 -5.04 3.94 -0.84
C ILE A 95 -6.29 3.16 -1.22
N GLU A 96 -6.98 3.65 -2.25
CA GLU A 96 -8.01 2.86 -2.90
C GLU A 96 -7.32 1.88 -3.85
N LEU A 97 -7.47 0.58 -3.60
CA LEU A 97 -6.76 -0.46 -4.35
C LEU A 97 -7.40 -0.80 -5.71
N GLY A 98 -8.68 -0.48 -5.91
CA GLY A 98 -9.38 -0.81 -7.15
C GLY A 98 -9.39 -2.32 -7.40
N ASP A 99 -8.80 -2.75 -8.52
CA ASP A 99 -8.63 -4.15 -8.90
C ASP A 99 -7.25 -4.73 -8.54
N ALA A 100 -6.42 -3.97 -7.80
CA ALA A 100 -5.08 -4.41 -7.42
C ALA A 100 -5.11 -5.71 -6.60
N LEU A 101 -4.20 -6.61 -6.90
CA LEU A 101 -4.04 -7.88 -6.21
C LEU A 101 -2.97 -7.76 -5.14
N VAL A 102 -3.33 -8.02 -3.88
CA VAL A 102 -2.41 -7.98 -2.73
C VAL A 102 -2.26 -9.38 -2.16
N ASP A 103 -1.03 -9.89 -2.11
CA ASP A 103 -0.73 -11.28 -1.72
C ASP A 103 -1.23 -11.68 -0.32
N HIS A 104 -1.15 -10.79 0.67
CA HIS A 104 -1.63 -11.10 2.02
C HIS A 104 -3.16 -11.30 2.07
N ALA A 105 -3.92 -10.62 1.20
CA ALA A 105 -5.37 -10.77 1.13
C ALA A 105 -5.75 -12.14 0.56
N VAL A 106 -4.95 -12.66 -0.40
CA VAL A 106 -5.10 -14.01 -0.94
C VAL A 106 -4.86 -15.05 0.16
N VAL A 107 -3.78 -14.91 0.94
CA VAL A 107 -3.50 -15.83 2.06
C VAL A 107 -4.60 -15.78 3.11
N ARG A 108 -5.08 -14.58 3.47
CA ARG A 108 -6.20 -14.44 4.42
C ARG A 108 -7.46 -15.14 3.95
N SER A 109 -7.80 -15.03 2.67
CA SER A 109 -8.97 -15.70 2.07
C SER A 109 -8.84 -17.23 2.09
N LEU A 110 -7.67 -17.75 1.68
CA LEU A 110 -7.38 -19.18 1.70
C LEU A 110 -7.37 -19.74 3.12
N ALA A 111 -6.79 -18.99 4.07
CA ALA A 111 -6.84 -19.34 5.48
C ALA A 111 -8.30 -19.38 5.94
N ALA A 112 -9.07 -18.29 5.84
CA ALA A 112 -10.46 -18.25 6.29
C ALA A 112 -11.34 -19.38 5.71
N SER A 113 -11.07 -19.82 4.47
CA SER A 113 -11.79 -20.91 3.82
C SER A 113 -11.33 -22.31 4.26
N SER A 114 -10.09 -22.45 4.73
CA SER A 114 -9.48 -23.74 5.11
C SER A 114 -9.45 -23.97 6.63
N VAL A 115 -9.28 -22.92 7.45
CA VAL A 115 -9.28 -23.07 8.92
C VAL A 115 -10.66 -23.45 9.46
N ALA A 116 -11.74 -23.18 8.72
CA ALA A 116 -13.08 -23.68 9.05
C ALA A 116 -13.20 -25.21 8.95
N ALA A 117 -12.29 -25.87 8.23
CA ALA A 117 -12.23 -27.33 8.07
C ALA A 117 -11.12 -27.99 8.90
N ALA A 118 -10.25 -27.21 9.56
CA ALA A 118 -9.16 -27.71 10.37
C ALA A 118 -9.60 -27.80 11.84
N THR A 119 -10.14 -28.96 12.23
CA THR A 119 -10.33 -29.33 13.63
C THR A 119 -8.98 -29.20 14.35
N THR A 120 -8.93 -28.40 15.40
CA THR A 120 -7.77 -28.34 16.30
C THR A 120 -7.88 -29.52 17.25
N GLU A 121 -7.28 -30.66 16.88
CA GLU A 121 -6.97 -31.75 17.82
C GLU A 121 -5.61 -31.53 18.47
#